data_AF-A0A2V8XS12-F1
#
_entry.id   AF-A0A2V8XS12-F1
#
_cell.length_a   1.000
_cell.length_b   1.000
_cell.length_c   1.000
_cell.angle_alpha   90.00
_cell.angle_beta   90.00
_cell.angle_gamma   90.00
#
_symmetry.space_group_name_H-M   'P 1'
#
loop_
_entity.id
_entity.type
_entity.pdbx_description
1 polymer ?
#
loop_
_entity_poly.entity_id
_entity_poly.type
_entity_poly.pdbx_seq_one_letter_code
_entity_poly.pdbx_strand_id
1 'polypeptide(L)'
;MNDGKRCGRPIHYGPHSDPTPACLMHSPDPEKSDAAFQEEFEVTLKVGGDGIADFTQFVFPSASYRGREFSAKCVFHDATFMRAADFRSATFTQDADFGGATFTQNAHCGRARFMQGGNFHHAKFAQDADFGEATFTQNAKFLNATFTRDAYFFRAKFMREAHFDEAKFIQDADFRFATFTRYAYFFRAKFMQDADFSRATSTQIVFVGAKFLGPAEFRGTRFRRDQKPFPGPVFSLAEFSRPEAVIFYKTYLGQALFHNCDVSQVNFSSVEWRQRKGTGKRMVFEEEVDLETRNDLSPAQDNGKRMHIELFKEKLDPDDAKDLSPAKDSANKRDYGLIAELYQQLKKTTTNGKTIGRRATFITAKWR
;
A
#
# COMPACT_ATOMS: atom_id res chain seq x y z
N MET A 1 -2.69 -0.43 -27.13
CA MET A 1 -4.06 0.01 -27.45
C MET A 1 -5.01 -1.17 -27.23
N ASN A 2 -5.99 -1.05 -26.33
CA ASN A 2 -6.98 -2.11 -26.01
C ASN A 2 -8.07 -2.30 -27.07
N ASP A 3 -7.96 -1.64 -28.22
CA ASP A 3 -9.04 -1.55 -29.22
C ASP A 3 -8.74 -2.36 -30.50
N GLY A 4 -7.69 -3.19 -30.52
CA GLY A 4 -7.30 -3.97 -31.71
C GLY A 4 -6.78 -3.13 -32.90
N LYS A 5 -6.67 -1.80 -32.75
CA LYS A 5 -6.09 -0.91 -33.76
C LYS A 5 -4.57 -1.07 -33.79
N ARG A 6 -4.02 -1.29 -34.98
CA ARG A 6 -2.57 -1.28 -35.23
C ARG A 6 -1.99 0.07 -34.83
N CYS A 7 -0.83 0.08 -34.18
CA CYS A 7 -0.13 1.30 -33.74
C CYS A 7 0.40 2.19 -34.89
N GLY A 8 0.10 1.87 -36.15
CA GLY A 8 0.52 2.60 -37.34
C GLY A 8 1.97 2.35 -37.79
N ARG A 9 2.79 1.70 -36.97
CA ARG A 9 4.19 1.37 -37.30
C ARG A 9 4.28 0.18 -38.27
N PRO A 10 5.35 0.10 -39.11
CA PRO A 10 5.56 -1.04 -40.01
C PRO A 10 5.56 -2.38 -39.28
N ILE A 11 5.00 -3.40 -39.93
CA ILE A 11 4.99 -4.77 -39.39
C ILE A 11 6.41 -5.31 -39.36
N HIS A 12 6.77 -5.95 -38.24
CA HIS A 12 8.01 -6.69 -38.08
C HIS A 12 7.75 -8.18 -38.39
N TYR A 13 8.57 -8.77 -39.26
CA TYR A 13 8.50 -10.19 -39.60
C TYR A 13 9.70 -10.91 -38.97
N GLY A 14 9.47 -11.53 -37.81
CA GLY A 14 10.45 -12.36 -37.10
C GLY A 14 10.53 -13.80 -37.65
N PRO A 15 11.63 -14.54 -37.40
CA PRO A 15 11.79 -15.94 -37.83
C PRO A 15 10.75 -16.88 -37.23
N HIS A 16 10.19 -16.53 -36.07
CA HIS A 16 9.00 -17.14 -35.50
C HIS A 16 7.87 -16.15 -35.74
N SER A 17 7.18 -16.26 -36.88
CA SER A 17 6.07 -15.36 -37.20
C SER A 17 5.05 -15.40 -36.07
N ASP A 18 4.91 -14.28 -35.34
CA ASP A 18 3.92 -14.13 -34.28
C ASP A 18 2.54 -14.59 -34.80
N PRO A 19 1.72 -15.28 -33.98
CA PRO A 19 0.36 -15.67 -34.38
C PRO A 19 -0.50 -14.45 -34.78
N THR A 20 -0.08 -13.25 -34.37
CA THR A 20 -0.66 -11.96 -34.76
C THR A 20 0.45 -11.00 -35.23
N PRO A 21 0.37 -10.44 -36.46
CA PRO A 21 1.36 -9.48 -36.95
C PRO A 21 1.46 -8.23 -36.07
N ALA A 22 2.66 -7.94 -35.55
CA ALA A 22 2.95 -6.80 -34.71
C ALA A 22 4.08 -5.92 -35.31
N CYS A 23 4.18 -4.66 -34.87
CA CYS A 23 5.36 -3.85 -35.19
C CYS A 23 6.54 -4.21 -34.29
N LEU A 24 7.75 -3.75 -34.62
CA LEU A 24 8.97 -4.02 -33.83
C LEU A 24 8.80 -3.69 -32.33
N MET A 25 8.11 -2.60 -32.02
CA MET A 25 7.92 -2.15 -30.63
C MET A 25 6.96 -3.03 -29.84
N HIS A 26 6.03 -3.72 -30.51
CA HIS A 26 4.97 -4.54 -29.89
C HIS A 26 5.17 -6.05 -30.08
N SER A 27 6.10 -6.47 -30.93
CA SER A 27 6.38 -7.89 -31.16
C SER A 27 7.08 -8.51 -29.93
N PRO A 28 6.63 -9.69 -29.44
CA PRO A 28 7.32 -10.47 -28.43
C PRO A 28 8.47 -11.33 -28.95
N ASP A 29 8.82 -11.23 -30.24
CA ASP A 29 9.94 -11.98 -30.82
C ASP A 29 11.26 -11.73 -30.03
N PRO A 30 11.85 -12.76 -29.41
CA PRO A 30 13.08 -12.62 -28.64
C PRO A 30 14.30 -12.26 -29.51
N GLU A 31 14.25 -12.52 -30.82
CA GLU A 31 15.33 -12.26 -31.77
C GLU A 31 15.19 -10.89 -32.47
N LYS A 32 14.18 -10.10 -32.11
CA LYS A 32 14.00 -8.77 -32.69
C LYS A 32 15.20 -7.87 -32.40
N SER A 33 15.52 -7.00 -33.35
CA SER A 33 16.69 -6.12 -33.25
C SER A 33 16.56 -5.15 -32.07
N ASP A 34 17.35 -5.39 -31.00
CA ASP A 34 17.45 -4.48 -29.85
C ASP A 34 17.97 -3.10 -30.29
N ALA A 35 18.96 -3.03 -31.19
CA ALA A 35 19.49 -1.76 -31.69
C ALA A 35 18.41 -0.90 -32.36
N ALA A 36 17.61 -1.48 -33.26
CA ALA A 36 16.52 -0.75 -33.93
C ALA A 36 15.39 -0.39 -32.95
N PHE A 37 15.11 -1.24 -31.97
CA PHE A 37 14.15 -0.93 -30.90
C PHE A 37 14.63 0.27 -30.07
N GLN A 38 15.90 0.29 -29.66
CA GLN A 38 16.45 1.40 -28.86
C GLN A 38 16.50 2.70 -29.68
N GLU A 39 16.83 2.65 -30.98
CA GLU A 39 16.76 3.83 -31.85
C GLU A 39 15.36 4.44 -31.86
N GLU A 40 14.33 3.60 -32.02
CA GLU A 40 12.95 4.06 -32.02
C GLU A 40 12.47 4.55 -30.63
N PHE A 41 12.98 3.93 -29.57
CA PHE A 41 12.78 4.40 -28.20
C PHE A 41 13.34 5.82 -28.02
N GLU A 42 14.55 6.09 -28.51
CA GLU A 42 15.14 7.43 -28.50
C GLU A 42 14.36 8.44 -29.34
N VAL A 43 13.89 8.03 -30.53
CA VAL A 43 13.02 8.87 -31.37
C VAL A 43 11.74 9.24 -30.63
N THR A 44 11.11 8.29 -29.95
CA THR A 44 9.88 8.53 -29.18
C THR A 44 10.13 9.49 -28.02
N LEU A 45 11.26 9.36 -27.30
CA LEU A 45 11.66 10.32 -26.27
C LEU A 45 11.91 11.71 -26.83
N LYS A 46 12.60 11.80 -27.97
CA LYS A 46 12.91 13.07 -28.63
C LYS A 46 11.66 13.79 -29.14
N VAL A 47 10.72 13.04 -29.71
CA VAL A 47 9.41 13.57 -30.15
C VAL A 47 8.58 14.02 -28.95
N GLY A 48 8.62 13.26 -27.85
CA GLY A 48 7.97 13.61 -26.60
C GLY A 48 8.48 14.92 -26.01
N GLY A 49 9.80 15.16 -26.06
CA GLY A 49 10.42 16.36 -25.49
C GLY A 49 10.08 16.53 -24.01
N ASP A 50 9.45 17.65 -23.65
CA ASP A 50 8.92 17.88 -22.29
C ASP A 50 7.45 17.42 -22.12
N GLY A 51 6.85 16.90 -23.20
CA GLY A 51 5.50 16.35 -23.26
C GLY A 51 5.43 14.88 -22.87
N ILE A 52 4.73 14.08 -23.68
CA ILE A 52 4.50 12.65 -23.43
C ILE A 52 5.36 11.81 -24.37
N ALA A 53 6.13 10.88 -23.80
CA ALA A 53 6.75 9.78 -24.51
C ALA A 53 5.97 8.50 -24.23
N ASP A 54 5.22 8.03 -25.24
CA ASP A 54 4.29 6.92 -25.11
C ASP A 54 4.93 5.59 -25.55
N PHE A 55 5.11 4.69 -24.58
CA PHE A 55 5.62 3.33 -24.73
C PHE A 55 4.56 2.29 -24.38
N THR A 56 3.28 2.66 -24.48
CA THR A 56 2.16 1.78 -24.11
C THR A 56 2.25 0.45 -24.88
N GLN A 57 2.23 -0.65 -24.12
CA GLN A 57 2.34 -2.03 -24.58
C GLN A 57 3.64 -2.37 -25.31
N PHE A 58 4.67 -1.52 -25.23
CA PHE A 58 5.96 -1.86 -25.82
C PHE A 58 6.53 -3.11 -25.14
N VAL A 59 7.13 -3.99 -25.94
CA VAL A 59 7.84 -5.16 -25.45
C VAL A 59 9.33 -4.84 -25.53
N PHE A 60 9.97 -4.55 -24.40
CA PHE A 60 11.38 -4.21 -24.33
C PHE A 60 12.26 -5.48 -24.39
N PRO A 61 13.07 -5.66 -25.46
CA PRO A 61 14.02 -6.77 -25.52
C PRO A 61 15.18 -6.54 -24.53
N SER A 62 15.53 -5.28 -24.26
CA SER A 62 16.40 -4.85 -23.18
C SER A 62 15.98 -3.47 -22.65
N ALA A 63 16.36 -3.16 -21.40
CA ALA A 63 16.08 -1.88 -20.76
C ALA A 63 17.24 -1.50 -19.83
N SER A 64 18.30 -0.89 -20.36
CA SER A 64 19.49 -0.47 -19.60
C SER A 64 19.55 1.06 -19.51
N TYR A 65 18.92 1.62 -18.48
CA TYR A 65 18.72 3.06 -18.29
C TYR A 65 19.32 3.57 -16.96
N ARG A 66 20.36 2.91 -16.47
CA ARG A 66 21.06 3.29 -15.24
C ARG A 66 21.54 4.75 -15.32
N GLY A 67 21.19 5.54 -14.32
CA GLY A 67 21.60 6.95 -14.20
C GLY A 67 20.97 7.89 -15.23
N ARG A 68 20.05 7.39 -16.06
CA ARG A 68 19.42 8.17 -17.12
C ARG A 68 18.44 9.19 -16.58
N GLU A 69 18.42 10.37 -17.18
CA GLU A 69 17.35 11.34 -16.99
C GLU A 69 16.28 11.19 -18.08
N PHE A 70 15.02 11.17 -17.66
CA PHE A 70 13.84 11.19 -18.52
C PHE A 70 13.11 12.51 -18.31
N SER A 71 13.24 13.41 -19.28
CA SER A 71 12.63 14.75 -19.24
C SER A 71 11.15 14.74 -19.59
N ALA A 72 10.72 13.80 -20.44
CA ALA A 72 9.32 13.61 -20.82
C ALA A 72 8.53 12.86 -19.74
N LYS A 73 7.21 13.04 -19.73
CA LYS A 73 6.29 12.10 -19.09
C LYS A 73 6.36 10.76 -19.82
N CYS A 74 6.88 9.74 -19.16
CA CYS A 74 7.08 8.41 -19.77
C CYS A 74 5.90 7.49 -19.44
N VAL A 75 5.25 6.97 -20.47
CA VAL A 75 4.09 6.07 -20.34
C VAL A 75 4.48 4.66 -20.78
N PHE A 76 4.87 3.82 -19.83
CA PHE A 76 5.14 2.39 -19.99
C PHE A 76 3.91 1.53 -19.65
N HIS A 77 2.70 2.06 -19.88
CA HIS A 77 1.46 1.38 -19.52
C HIS A 77 1.35 0.04 -20.26
N ASP A 78 1.09 -1.06 -19.54
CA ASP A 78 1.09 -2.43 -20.05
C ASP A 78 2.36 -2.86 -20.81
N ALA A 79 3.49 -2.15 -20.65
CA ALA A 79 4.75 -2.53 -21.27
C ALA A 79 5.30 -3.84 -20.68
N THR A 80 6.00 -4.63 -21.50
CA THR A 80 6.63 -5.88 -21.05
C THR A 80 8.15 -5.76 -21.15
N PHE A 81 8.85 -5.97 -20.04
CA PHE A 81 10.31 -6.04 -20.00
C PHE A 81 10.74 -7.51 -20.00
N MET A 82 11.27 -7.99 -21.14
CA MET A 82 11.59 -9.41 -21.36
C MET A 82 12.87 -9.87 -20.65
N ARG A 83 13.74 -8.91 -20.32
CA ARG A 83 15.00 -9.13 -19.62
C ARG A 83 15.07 -8.26 -18.38
N ALA A 84 16.14 -8.38 -17.61
CA ALA A 84 16.33 -7.55 -16.44
C ALA A 84 16.28 -6.06 -16.84
N ALA A 85 15.46 -5.29 -16.14
CA ALA A 85 15.26 -3.87 -16.41
C ALA A 85 16.05 -3.04 -15.40
N ASP A 86 16.99 -2.23 -15.87
CA ASP A 86 17.87 -1.43 -15.03
C ASP A 86 17.53 0.06 -15.13
N PHE A 87 16.82 0.56 -14.13
CA PHE A 87 16.52 1.96 -13.88
C PHE A 87 17.29 2.51 -12.67
N ARG A 88 18.39 1.85 -12.26
CA ARG A 88 19.13 2.26 -11.05
C ARG A 88 19.63 3.69 -11.19
N SER A 89 19.38 4.52 -10.19
CA SER A 89 19.72 5.95 -10.20
C SER A 89 19.10 6.76 -11.36
N ALA A 90 18.13 6.21 -12.11
CA ALA A 90 17.42 6.97 -13.13
C ALA A 90 16.59 8.10 -12.48
N THR A 91 16.41 9.20 -13.20
CA THR A 91 15.58 10.33 -12.76
C THR A 91 14.48 10.58 -13.76
N PHE A 92 13.23 10.37 -13.33
CA PHE A 92 12.04 10.78 -14.07
C PHE A 92 11.63 12.17 -13.57
N THR A 93 11.84 13.21 -14.39
CA THR A 93 11.55 14.59 -13.99
C THR A 93 10.05 14.90 -14.04
N GLN A 94 9.31 14.13 -14.84
CA GLN A 94 7.85 14.13 -14.95
C GLN A 94 7.25 12.81 -14.42
N ASP A 95 5.94 12.63 -14.61
CA ASP A 95 5.28 11.36 -14.26
C ASP A 95 5.92 10.18 -14.99
N ALA A 96 6.13 9.08 -14.27
CA ALA A 96 6.48 7.79 -14.86
C ALA A 96 5.35 6.79 -14.60
N ASP A 97 4.69 6.35 -15.67
CA ASP A 97 3.57 5.41 -15.61
C ASP A 97 3.99 4.01 -16.06
N PHE A 98 4.15 3.10 -15.12
CA PHE A 98 4.35 1.66 -15.29
C PHE A 98 3.08 0.87 -14.94
N GLY A 99 1.90 1.50 -15.02
CA GLY A 99 0.62 0.83 -14.76
C GLY A 99 0.46 -0.40 -15.67
N GLY A 100 0.14 -1.56 -15.09
CA GLY A 100 -0.01 -2.83 -15.82
C GLY A 100 1.29 -3.43 -16.37
N ALA A 101 2.43 -2.76 -16.22
CA ALA A 101 3.70 -3.21 -16.77
C ALA A 101 4.12 -4.57 -16.19
N THR A 102 4.72 -5.41 -17.02
CA THR A 102 5.20 -6.74 -16.65
C THR A 102 6.72 -6.82 -16.74
N PHE A 103 7.38 -7.05 -15.60
CA PHE A 103 8.81 -7.31 -15.50
C PHE A 103 9.02 -8.83 -15.36
N THR A 104 9.47 -9.46 -16.45
CA THR A 104 9.61 -10.93 -16.49
C THR A 104 10.88 -11.43 -15.79
N GLN A 105 11.85 -10.54 -15.62
CA GLN A 105 13.10 -10.74 -14.88
C GLN A 105 13.26 -9.63 -13.82
N ASN A 106 14.42 -9.59 -13.16
CA ASN A 106 14.68 -8.60 -12.10
C ASN A 106 14.41 -7.16 -12.56
N ALA A 107 13.71 -6.40 -11.73
CA ALA A 107 13.45 -4.98 -11.95
C ALA A 107 14.29 -4.17 -10.95
N HIS A 108 15.26 -3.41 -11.45
CA HIS A 108 16.17 -2.63 -10.63
C HIS A 108 15.86 -1.14 -10.73
N CYS A 109 15.09 -0.62 -9.78
CA CYS A 109 14.76 0.80 -9.60
C CYS A 109 15.51 1.41 -8.40
N GLY A 110 16.54 0.75 -7.88
CA GLY A 110 17.30 1.21 -6.72
C GLY A 110 17.90 2.61 -6.94
N ARG A 111 17.73 3.51 -5.98
CA ARG A 111 18.12 4.93 -6.05
C ARG A 111 17.44 5.76 -7.15
N ALA A 112 16.44 5.21 -7.85
CA ALA A 112 15.69 5.96 -8.84
C ALA A 112 14.92 7.13 -8.18
N ARG A 113 14.70 8.20 -8.94
CA ARG A 113 14.02 9.42 -8.50
C ARG A 113 12.79 9.66 -9.37
N PHE A 114 11.61 9.69 -8.75
CA PHE A 114 10.33 9.99 -9.40
C PHE A 114 9.85 11.36 -8.92
N MET A 115 9.99 12.38 -9.78
CA MET A 115 9.87 13.78 -9.37
C MET A 115 8.43 14.35 -9.43
N GLN A 116 7.55 13.79 -10.25
CA GLN A 116 6.12 14.19 -10.32
C GLN A 116 5.13 13.05 -10.01
N GLY A 117 5.60 11.80 -9.99
CA GLY A 117 4.80 10.65 -9.60
C GLY A 117 5.40 9.36 -10.15
N GLY A 118 5.22 8.26 -9.42
CA GLY A 118 5.58 6.92 -9.90
C GLY A 118 4.36 6.02 -9.79
N ASN A 119 3.85 5.55 -10.93
CA ASN A 119 2.70 4.66 -10.98
C ASN A 119 3.13 3.25 -11.38
N PHE A 120 2.82 2.27 -10.55
CA PHE A 120 3.05 0.83 -10.71
C PHE A 120 1.75 0.07 -10.41
N HIS A 121 0.60 0.72 -10.59
CA HIS A 121 -0.71 0.10 -10.41
C HIS A 121 -0.86 -1.14 -11.29
N HIS A 122 -1.28 -2.28 -10.75
CA HIS A 122 -1.33 -3.57 -11.46
C HIS A 122 0.00 -4.07 -12.06
N ALA A 123 1.14 -3.46 -11.74
CA ALA A 123 2.43 -3.92 -12.23
C ALA A 123 2.74 -5.33 -11.68
N LYS A 124 3.39 -6.16 -12.52
CA LYS A 124 3.76 -7.54 -12.19
C LYS A 124 5.26 -7.67 -12.21
N PHE A 125 5.83 -8.05 -11.08
CA PHE A 125 7.26 -8.36 -10.93
C PHE A 125 7.40 -9.87 -10.76
N ALA A 126 7.88 -10.56 -11.80
CA ALA A 126 8.02 -12.02 -11.80
C ALA A 126 9.24 -12.50 -11.03
N GLN A 127 10.30 -11.67 -10.97
CA GLN A 127 11.49 -11.87 -10.15
C GLN A 127 11.65 -10.72 -9.16
N ASP A 128 12.84 -10.55 -8.60
CA ASP A 128 13.11 -9.56 -7.56
C ASP A 128 12.83 -8.13 -8.06
N ALA A 129 12.19 -7.33 -7.21
CA ALA A 129 11.89 -5.93 -7.48
C ALA A 129 12.62 -5.04 -6.47
N ASP A 130 13.63 -4.33 -6.95
CA ASP A 130 14.47 -3.47 -6.12
C ASP A 130 14.09 -1.99 -6.28
N PHE A 131 13.42 -1.43 -5.27
CA PHE A 131 13.15 -0.01 -5.07
C PHE A 131 13.98 0.57 -3.91
N GLY A 132 15.06 -0.10 -3.53
CA GLY A 132 15.95 0.29 -2.45
C GLY A 132 16.51 1.69 -2.64
N GLU A 133 16.44 2.54 -1.62
CA GLU A 133 16.86 3.94 -1.66
C GLU A 133 16.14 4.80 -2.74
N ALA A 134 15.09 4.30 -3.40
CA ALA A 134 14.33 5.08 -4.36
C ALA A 134 13.61 6.25 -3.68
N THR A 135 13.42 7.36 -4.40
CA THR A 135 12.76 8.56 -3.88
C THR A 135 11.56 8.92 -4.75
N PHE A 136 10.39 8.97 -4.13
CA PHE A 136 9.13 9.44 -4.70
C PHE A 136 8.78 10.78 -4.07
N THR A 137 8.94 11.87 -4.82
CA THR A 137 8.67 13.23 -4.32
C THR A 137 7.17 13.55 -4.28
N GLN A 138 6.39 12.90 -5.13
CA GLN A 138 4.93 12.92 -5.17
C GLN A 138 4.36 11.55 -4.82
N ASN A 139 3.08 11.31 -5.13
CA ASN A 139 2.42 10.06 -4.80
C ASN A 139 3.08 8.87 -5.51
N ALA A 140 3.33 7.80 -4.76
CA ALA A 140 3.79 6.51 -5.27
C ALA A 140 2.63 5.52 -5.23
N LYS A 141 2.32 4.90 -6.37
CA LYS A 141 1.17 4.01 -6.52
C LYS A 141 1.63 2.61 -6.87
N PHE A 142 1.40 1.66 -5.97
CA PHE A 142 1.62 0.22 -6.14
C PHE A 142 0.31 -0.56 -5.93
N LEU A 143 -0.84 0.09 -6.16
CA LEU A 143 -2.15 -0.52 -5.95
C LEU A 143 -2.30 -1.76 -6.83
N ASN A 144 -2.71 -2.89 -6.25
CA ASN A 144 -2.83 -4.16 -6.94
C ASN A 144 -1.54 -4.67 -7.63
N ALA A 145 -0.37 -4.13 -7.26
CA ALA A 145 0.91 -4.64 -7.75
C ALA A 145 1.17 -6.05 -7.20
N THR A 146 1.79 -6.91 -8.00
CA THR A 146 2.16 -8.27 -7.59
C THR A 146 3.67 -8.45 -7.64
N PHE A 147 4.26 -8.74 -6.49
CA PHE A 147 5.67 -9.06 -6.32
C PHE A 147 5.79 -10.57 -6.08
N THR A 148 6.29 -11.30 -7.09
CA THR A 148 6.33 -12.76 -7.07
C THR A 148 7.54 -13.30 -6.31
N ARG A 149 8.65 -12.57 -6.37
CA ARG A 149 9.83 -12.77 -5.53
C ARG A 149 9.98 -11.61 -4.56
N ASP A 150 11.18 -11.39 -4.05
CA ASP A 150 11.43 -10.42 -3.00
C ASP A 150 11.17 -9.00 -3.50
N ALA A 151 10.55 -8.19 -2.64
CA ALA A 151 10.28 -6.78 -2.89
C ALA A 151 11.09 -5.92 -1.93
N TYR A 152 12.08 -5.21 -2.46
CA TYR A 152 13.01 -4.43 -1.66
C TYR A 152 12.64 -2.94 -1.72
N PHE A 153 12.15 -2.39 -0.61
CA PHE A 153 11.90 -0.96 -0.39
C PHE A 153 12.81 -0.38 0.70
N PHE A 154 13.93 -1.05 1.02
CA PHE A 154 14.83 -0.63 2.08
C PHE A 154 15.30 0.81 1.84
N ARG A 155 15.23 1.67 2.85
CA ARG A 155 15.60 3.11 2.75
C ARG A 155 14.85 3.91 1.67
N ALA A 156 13.79 3.39 1.06
CA ALA A 156 12.96 4.13 0.12
C ALA A 156 12.30 5.33 0.82
N LYS A 157 12.12 6.43 0.08
CA LYS A 157 11.56 7.68 0.58
C LYS A 157 10.28 8.02 -0.18
N PHE A 158 9.18 8.08 0.55
CA PHE A 158 7.87 8.48 0.05
C PHE A 158 7.51 9.83 0.66
N MET A 159 7.64 10.90 -0.14
CA MET A 159 7.51 12.28 0.32
C MET A 159 6.05 12.78 0.31
N ARG A 160 5.17 12.06 -0.37
CA ARG A 160 3.71 12.19 -0.29
C ARG A 160 3.09 10.84 0.05
N GLU A 161 1.91 10.55 -0.47
CA GLU A 161 1.20 9.30 -0.16
C GLU A 161 1.85 8.13 -0.88
N ALA A 162 1.96 7.00 -0.18
CA ALA A 162 2.38 5.73 -0.74
C ALA A 162 1.19 4.76 -0.66
N HIS A 163 0.74 4.27 -1.81
CA HIS A 163 -0.43 3.41 -1.94
C HIS A 163 0.01 2.00 -2.31
N PHE A 164 -0.08 1.06 -1.37
CA PHE A 164 0.17 -0.38 -1.56
C PHE A 164 -1.12 -1.20 -1.38
N ASP A 165 -2.27 -0.56 -1.59
CA ASP A 165 -3.57 -1.18 -1.42
C ASP A 165 -3.72 -2.38 -2.35
N GLU A 166 -4.17 -3.51 -1.80
CA GLU A 166 -4.33 -4.79 -2.48
C GLU A 166 -3.05 -5.32 -3.15
N ALA A 167 -1.88 -4.76 -2.80
CA ALA A 167 -0.60 -5.28 -3.25
C ALA A 167 -0.35 -6.68 -2.67
N LYS A 168 0.27 -7.54 -3.47
CA LYS A 168 0.59 -8.93 -3.11
C LYS A 168 2.10 -9.09 -3.06
N PHE A 169 2.63 -9.37 -1.88
CA PHE A 169 4.02 -9.73 -1.64
C PHE A 169 4.07 -11.24 -1.40
N ILE A 170 4.46 -12.00 -2.42
CA ILE A 170 4.44 -13.47 -2.41
C ILE A 170 5.64 -14.05 -1.65
N GLN A 171 6.81 -13.40 -1.78
CA GLN A 171 7.98 -13.64 -0.94
C GLN A 171 8.18 -12.45 0.01
N ASP A 172 9.42 -12.21 0.45
CA ASP A 172 9.72 -11.24 1.48
C ASP A 172 9.50 -9.80 1.01
N ALA A 173 8.98 -8.97 1.90
CA ALA A 173 8.77 -7.54 1.70
C ALA A 173 9.65 -6.75 2.68
N ASP A 174 10.72 -6.15 2.16
CA ASP A 174 11.69 -5.40 2.96
C ASP A 174 11.40 -3.89 2.91
N PHE A 175 10.78 -3.36 3.96
CA PHE A 175 10.57 -1.93 4.18
C PHE A 175 11.53 -1.35 5.22
N ARG A 176 12.64 -2.02 5.53
CA ARG A 176 13.57 -1.58 6.56
C ARG A 176 14.08 -0.17 6.26
N PHE A 177 14.09 0.70 7.26
CA PHE A 177 14.52 2.10 7.13
C PHE A 177 13.72 2.94 6.11
N ALA A 178 12.61 2.44 5.55
CA ALA A 178 11.77 3.24 4.66
C ALA A 178 11.21 4.46 5.41
N THR A 179 11.03 5.56 4.69
CA THR A 179 10.48 6.82 5.24
C THR A 179 9.20 7.18 4.52
N PHE A 180 8.09 7.21 5.25
CA PHE A 180 6.78 7.65 4.81
C PHE A 180 6.46 8.98 5.49
N THR A 181 6.56 10.10 4.76
CA THR A 181 6.37 11.43 5.36
C THR A 181 4.88 11.77 5.54
N ARG A 182 4.01 11.18 4.70
CA ARG A 182 2.54 11.29 4.77
C ARG A 182 1.93 9.89 5.00
N TYR A 183 0.75 9.64 4.45
CA TYR A 183 0.04 8.38 4.58
C TYR A 183 0.70 7.28 3.75
N ALA A 184 0.91 6.12 4.38
CA ALA A 184 1.21 4.87 3.73
C ALA A 184 0.02 3.92 3.89
N TYR A 185 -0.62 3.58 2.78
CA TYR A 185 -1.82 2.75 2.75
C TYR A 185 -1.47 1.33 2.31
N PHE A 186 -1.91 0.35 3.09
CA PHE A 186 -1.77 -1.09 2.85
C PHE A 186 -3.13 -1.76 2.99
N PHE A 187 -4.21 -1.11 2.52
CA PHE A 187 -5.55 -1.67 2.61
C PHE A 187 -5.60 -3.01 1.89
N ARG A 188 -6.02 -4.09 2.58
CA ARG A 188 -6.08 -5.46 2.01
C ARG A 188 -4.79 -5.97 1.37
N ALA A 189 -3.64 -5.35 1.66
CA ALA A 189 -2.35 -5.85 1.21
C ALA A 189 -2.09 -7.25 1.80
N LYS A 190 -1.43 -8.12 1.03
CA LYS A 190 -1.12 -9.49 1.44
C LYS A 190 0.39 -9.68 1.52
N PHE A 191 0.89 -10.00 2.70
CA PHE A 191 2.26 -10.39 2.96
C PHE A 191 2.28 -11.89 3.22
N MET A 192 2.74 -12.68 2.23
CA MET A 192 2.69 -14.14 2.30
C MET A 192 3.87 -14.73 3.08
N GLN A 193 5.03 -14.07 3.04
CA GLN A 193 6.22 -14.38 3.83
C GLN A 193 6.57 -13.19 4.74
N ASP A 194 7.85 -12.95 5.00
CA ASP A 194 8.31 -11.98 5.99
C ASP A 194 8.00 -10.55 5.53
N ALA A 195 7.40 -9.74 6.41
CA ALA A 195 7.18 -8.32 6.22
C ALA A 195 8.01 -7.51 7.23
N ASP A 196 9.13 -6.94 6.78
CA ASP A 196 10.05 -6.25 7.67
C ASP A 196 9.93 -4.72 7.57
N PHE A 197 9.32 -4.10 8.58
CA PHE A 197 9.20 -2.64 8.74
C PHE A 197 10.21 -2.08 9.76
N SER A 198 11.25 -2.84 10.10
CA SER A 198 12.24 -2.44 11.12
C SER A 198 12.84 -1.09 10.79
N ARG A 199 12.84 -0.20 11.78
CA ARG A 199 13.42 1.14 11.72
C ARG A 199 12.82 2.02 10.61
N ALA A 200 11.71 1.61 10.01
CA ALA A 200 10.92 2.49 9.14
C ALA A 200 10.40 3.68 9.96
N THR A 201 10.19 4.81 9.30
CA THR A 201 9.59 6.00 9.92
C THR A 201 8.31 6.33 9.20
N SER A 202 7.21 6.48 9.93
CA SER A 202 5.92 6.85 9.34
C SER A 202 5.14 7.81 10.23
N THR A 203 4.61 8.87 9.63
CA THR A 203 3.64 9.73 10.31
C THR A 203 2.26 9.08 10.34
N GLN A 204 1.84 8.41 9.28
CA GLN A 204 0.56 7.71 9.17
C GLN A 204 0.75 6.43 8.35
N ILE A 205 0.46 5.28 8.95
CA ILE A 205 0.49 4.00 8.24
C ILE A 205 -0.77 3.21 8.56
N VAL A 206 -1.39 2.64 7.53
CA VAL A 206 -2.74 2.08 7.61
C VAL A 206 -2.74 0.67 7.02
N PHE A 207 -2.98 -0.32 7.88
CA PHE A 207 -3.08 -1.75 7.57
C PHE A 207 -4.52 -2.24 7.77
N VAL A 208 -5.48 -1.58 7.12
CA VAL A 208 -6.89 -1.97 7.24
C VAL A 208 -7.16 -3.20 6.36
N GLY A 209 -7.60 -4.31 6.95
CA GLY A 209 -7.84 -5.56 6.22
C GLY A 209 -6.57 -6.23 5.68
N ALA A 210 -5.37 -5.72 6.01
CA ALA A 210 -4.11 -6.30 5.59
C ALA A 210 -3.93 -7.70 6.19
N LYS A 211 -3.30 -8.60 5.43
CA LYS A 211 -3.03 -9.98 5.87
C LYS A 211 -1.53 -10.20 5.97
N PHE A 212 -1.06 -10.50 7.17
CA PHE A 212 0.29 -10.96 7.46
C PHE A 212 0.23 -12.47 7.69
N LEU A 213 0.52 -13.25 6.64
CA LEU A 213 0.51 -14.70 6.69
C LEU A 213 1.83 -15.26 7.24
N GLY A 214 2.93 -14.56 6.97
CA GLY A 214 4.24 -14.78 7.56
C GLY A 214 4.54 -13.86 8.75
N PRO A 215 5.77 -13.94 9.29
CA PRO A 215 6.31 -13.01 10.28
C PRO A 215 6.17 -11.52 9.87
N ALA A 216 5.98 -10.66 10.86
CA ALA A 216 5.96 -9.21 10.65
C ALA A 216 6.75 -8.49 11.74
N GLU A 217 7.74 -7.68 11.36
CA GLU A 217 8.66 -7.03 12.29
C GLU A 217 8.55 -5.50 12.25
N PHE A 218 8.35 -4.89 13.42
CA PHE A 218 8.22 -3.45 13.63
C PHE A 218 9.26 -2.94 14.63
N ARG A 219 10.45 -3.56 14.64
CA ARG A 219 11.56 -3.22 15.54
C ARG A 219 12.12 -1.84 15.27
N GLY A 220 12.10 -0.98 16.28
CA GLY A 220 12.60 0.37 16.20
C GLY A 220 11.86 1.24 15.20
N THR A 221 10.68 0.79 14.73
CA THR A 221 9.84 1.55 13.81
C THR A 221 9.38 2.83 14.51
N ARG A 222 9.58 3.95 13.84
CA ARG A 222 9.27 5.28 14.36
C ARG A 222 7.91 5.71 13.84
N PHE A 223 6.86 5.32 14.56
CA PHE A 223 5.54 5.88 14.36
C PHE A 223 5.47 7.30 14.90
N ARG A 224 4.47 8.06 14.45
CA ARG A 224 4.19 9.40 14.98
C ARG A 224 4.07 9.37 16.51
N ARG A 225 4.51 10.48 17.10
CA ARG A 225 4.37 10.78 18.52
C ARG A 225 3.92 12.24 18.67
N ASP A 226 2.79 12.56 18.06
CA ASP A 226 2.17 13.88 18.19
C ASP A 226 0.94 13.80 19.11
N GLN A 227 0.47 14.91 19.66
CA GLN A 227 -0.68 14.89 20.57
C GLN A 227 -2.02 14.96 19.83
N LYS A 228 -2.04 14.62 18.53
CA LYS A 228 -3.25 14.76 17.72
C LYS A 228 -4.31 13.73 18.09
N PRO A 229 -5.61 14.05 17.94
CA PRO A 229 -6.71 13.25 18.45
C PRO A 229 -7.11 12.07 17.54
N PHE A 230 -6.27 11.68 16.57
CA PHE A 230 -6.54 10.58 15.64
C PHE A 230 -5.40 9.56 15.64
N PRO A 231 -5.65 8.30 15.28
CA PRO A 231 -4.67 7.24 15.42
C PRO A 231 -3.47 7.40 14.48
N GLY A 232 -2.38 6.74 14.83
CA GLY A 232 -1.09 6.80 14.18
C GLY A 232 -0.87 5.67 13.19
N PRO A 233 -0.26 4.57 13.65
CA PRO A 233 -0.37 3.31 12.95
C PRO A 233 -1.77 2.71 13.21
N VAL A 234 -2.46 2.33 12.15
CA VAL A 234 -3.81 1.75 12.21
C VAL A 234 -3.75 0.31 11.74
N PHE A 235 -4.10 -0.61 12.63
CA PHE A 235 -4.33 -2.03 12.37
C PHE A 235 -5.81 -2.29 12.65
N SER A 236 -6.63 -2.33 11.61
CA SER A 236 -8.07 -2.54 11.74
C SER A 236 -8.50 -3.68 10.83
N LEU A 237 -9.14 -4.72 11.37
CA LEU A 237 -9.42 -5.96 10.63
C LEU A 237 -8.14 -6.58 10.03
N ALA A 238 -6.97 -6.23 10.58
CA ALA A 238 -5.69 -6.81 10.18
C ALA A 238 -5.65 -8.26 10.66
N GLU A 239 -5.25 -9.16 9.76
CA GLU A 239 -5.09 -10.58 10.05
C GLU A 239 -3.62 -10.89 10.28
N PHE A 240 -3.31 -11.48 11.42
CA PHE A 240 -2.00 -12.07 11.73
C PHE A 240 -2.20 -13.58 11.81
N SER A 241 -1.78 -14.33 10.78
CA SER A 241 -1.95 -15.80 10.79
C SER A 241 -0.98 -16.48 11.76
N ARG A 242 0.12 -15.80 12.09
CA ARG A 242 1.14 -16.20 13.06
C ARG A 242 1.41 -15.07 14.06
N PRO A 243 0.45 -14.75 14.94
CA PRO A 243 0.56 -13.60 15.84
C PRO A 243 1.82 -13.67 16.74
N GLU A 244 2.29 -14.87 17.10
CA GLU A 244 3.54 -15.10 17.85
C GLU A 244 4.81 -14.66 17.11
N ALA A 245 4.75 -14.57 15.78
CA ALA A 245 5.83 -14.12 14.92
C ALA A 245 5.73 -12.62 14.56
N VAL A 246 4.76 -11.90 15.13
CA VAL A 246 4.62 -10.46 14.97
C VAL A 246 5.32 -9.75 16.12
N ILE A 247 6.29 -8.90 15.80
CA ILE A 247 7.15 -8.28 16.79
C ILE A 247 7.04 -6.76 16.72
N PHE A 248 6.79 -6.16 17.89
CA PHE A 248 7.00 -4.75 18.15
C PHE A 248 8.07 -4.63 19.21
N TYR A 249 9.27 -4.18 18.82
CA TYR A 249 10.38 -3.99 19.75
C TYR A 249 10.93 -2.56 19.72
N LYS A 250 11.05 -1.89 20.88
CA LYS A 250 11.57 -0.50 20.97
C LYS A 250 10.79 0.49 20.09
N THR A 251 9.46 0.40 20.14
CA THR A 251 8.55 1.16 19.29
C THR A 251 7.51 1.90 20.15
N TYR A 252 7.19 3.15 19.78
CA TYR A 252 6.12 3.92 20.41
C TYR A 252 4.77 3.56 19.79
N LEU A 253 3.85 3.04 20.61
CA LEU A 253 2.51 2.59 20.22
C LEU A 253 1.39 3.40 20.88
N GLY A 254 1.72 4.53 21.51
CA GLY A 254 0.73 5.33 22.24
C GLY A 254 -0.37 6.00 21.40
N GLN A 255 -0.23 5.98 20.07
CA GLN A 255 -1.28 6.37 19.13
C GLN A 255 -1.69 5.22 18.22
N ALA A 256 -1.23 3.99 18.47
CA ALA A 256 -1.63 2.84 17.66
C ALA A 256 -3.11 2.52 17.87
N LEU A 257 -3.79 2.13 16.80
CA LEU A 257 -5.13 1.56 16.85
C LEU A 257 -5.04 0.10 16.44
N PHE A 258 -5.43 -0.79 17.34
CA PHE A 258 -5.64 -2.22 17.09
C PHE A 258 -7.14 -2.49 17.25
N HIS A 259 -7.84 -2.69 16.15
CA HIS A 259 -9.30 -2.85 16.12
C HIS A 259 -9.68 -4.12 15.37
N ASN A 260 -10.42 -5.02 16.03
CA ASN A 260 -10.84 -6.30 15.44
C ASN A 260 -9.69 -7.11 14.83
N CYS A 261 -8.53 -7.12 15.49
CA CYS A 261 -7.37 -7.92 15.14
C CYS A 261 -6.96 -8.76 16.34
N ASP A 262 -6.56 -10.02 16.12
CA ASP A 262 -6.03 -10.87 17.19
C ASP A 262 -4.59 -10.48 17.50
N VAL A 263 -4.39 -9.84 18.65
CA VAL A 263 -3.06 -9.46 19.15
C VAL A 263 -2.65 -10.25 20.39
N SER A 264 -3.37 -11.34 20.71
CA SER A 264 -3.19 -12.08 21.96
C SER A 264 -1.81 -12.73 22.12
N GLN A 265 -1.16 -13.08 21.01
CA GLN A 265 0.20 -13.65 20.98
C GLN A 265 1.25 -12.72 20.36
N VAL A 266 0.87 -11.49 20.00
CA VAL A 266 1.80 -10.50 19.43
C VAL A 266 2.85 -10.10 20.46
N ASN A 267 4.11 -10.09 20.05
CA ASN A 267 5.22 -9.76 20.92
C ASN A 267 5.40 -8.24 21.05
N PHE A 268 4.99 -7.69 22.19
CA PHE A 268 5.22 -6.30 22.57
C PHE A 268 6.37 -6.19 23.57
N SER A 269 7.59 -6.03 23.09
CA SER A 269 8.79 -5.96 23.92
C SER A 269 9.41 -4.55 23.93
N SER A 270 9.69 -3.99 25.11
CA SER A 270 10.24 -2.62 25.24
C SER A 270 9.45 -1.56 24.45
N VAL A 271 8.14 -1.71 24.32
CA VAL A 271 7.27 -0.75 23.65
C VAL A 271 6.87 0.39 24.61
N GLU A 272 6.73 1.59 24.06
CA GLU A 272 6.24 2.75 24.81
C GLU A 272 4.75 2.99 24.52
N TRP A 273 3.93 3.02 25.57
CA TRP A 273 2.51 3.37 25.48
C TRP A 273 2.28 4.83 25.88
N ARG A 274 1.19 5.43 25.40
CA ARG A 274 0.75 6.74 25.90
C ARG A 274 0.25 6.54 27.34
N GLN A 275 0.48 7.52 28.19
CA GLN A 275 -0.08 7.55 29.54
C GLN A 275 -1.28 8.48 29.60
N ARG A 276 -2.32 8.07 30.32
CA ARG A 276 -3.51 8.88 30.55
C ARG A 276 -3.19 9.98 31.56
N LYS A 277 -3.46 11.24 31.19
CA LYS A 277 -3.30 12.40 32.08
C LYS A 277 -4.09 12.18 33.39
N GLY A 278 -3.44 12.44 34.52
CA GLY A 278 -4.04 12.35 35.86
C GLY A 278 -4.02 10.95 36.51
N THR A 279 -3.99 9.86 35.74
CA THR A 279 -3.96 8.49 36.34
C THR A 279 -2.63 7.77 36.12
N GLY A 280 -1.82 8.19 35.15
CA GLY A 280 -0.57 7.51 34.78
C GLY A 280 -0.76 6.12 34.15
N LYS A 281 -2.00 5.64 34.05
CA LYS A 281 -2.33 4.35 33.42
C LYS A 281 -1.95 4.38 31.95
N ARG A 282 -1.41 3.28 31.47
CA ARG A 282 -1.08 3.08 30.04
C ARG A 282 -2.38 2.97 29.25
N MET A 283 -2.39 3.55 28.07
CA MET A 283 -3.52 3.51 27.15
C MET A 283 -3.05 3.26 25.72
N VAL A 284 -3.90 2.56 24.97
CA VAL A 284 -3.90 2.55 23.50
C VAL A 284 -4.76 3.72 23.03
N PHE A 285 -4.87 3.97 21.73
CA PHE A 285 -5.74 5.03 21.21
C PHE A 285 -7.17 4.96 21.80
N GLU A 286 -7.62 6.05 22.43
CA GLU A 286 -8.99 6.26 22.93
C GLU A 286 -9.64 7.38 22.10
N GLU A 287 -10.90 7.21 21.73
CA GLU A 287 -11.71 8.22 21.04
C GLU A 287 -12.68 8.87 22.03
N GLU A 288 -12.63 10.20 22.18
CA GLU A 288 -13.67 10.93 22.91
C GLU A 288 -14.74 11.38 21.92
N VAL A 289 -15.99 10.95 22.14
CA VAL A 289 -17.13 11.29 21.29
C VAL A 289 -18.05 12.23 22.07
N ASP A 290 -18.30 13.42 21.52
CA ASP A 290 -19.32 14.33 22.06
C ASP A 290 -20.71 13.81 21.66
N LEU A 291 -21.52 13.45 22.65
CA LEU A 291 -22.84 12.86 22.42
C LEU A 291 -23.91 13.92 22.12
N GLU A 292 -23.64 15.22 22.35
CA GLU A 292 -24.64 16.28 22.21
C GLU A 292 -24.75 16.84 20.78
N THR A 293 -23.78 16.55 19.93
CA THR A 293 -23.76 17.00 18.52
C THR A 293 -24.42 16.02 17.55
N ARG A 294 -25.09 14.97 18.02
CA ARG A 294 -25.75 13.92 17.20
C ARG A 294 -27.26 13.79 17.42
N ASN A 295 -27.96 14.90 17.69
CA ASN A 295 -29.43 14.91 17.76
C ASN A 295 -30.12 15.00 16.39
N ASP A 296 -29.37 14.99 15.30
CA ASP A 296 -29.81 14.94 13.91
C ASP A 296 -29.75 13.50 13.37
N LEU A 297 -30.54 12.60 13.97
CA LEU A 297 -31.00 11.39 13.31
C LEU A 297 -32.31 11.68 12.57
N SER A 298 -32.22 12.48 11.51
CA SER A 298 -33.22 12.53 10.43
C SER A 298 -32.51 12.28 9.08
N PRO A 299 -33.14 11.56 8.14
CA PRO A 299 -32.50 11.20 6.89
C PRO A 299 -32.72 12.29 5.83
N ALA A 300 -31.91 13.35 5.82
CA ALA A 300 -31.66 14.16 4.61
C ALA A 300 -30.59 15.24 4.83
N GLN A 301 -29.69 15.32 3.84
CA GLN A 301 -28.95 16.50 3.35
C GLN A 301 -28.24 17.38 4.41
N ASP A 302 -26.90 17.36 4.43
CA ASP A 302 -26.06 18.56 4.17
C ASP A 302 -24.57 18.37 4.54
N ASN A 303 -23.70 18.83 3.63
CA ASN A 303 -22.35 19.38 3.81
C ASN A 303 -21.28 18.68 4.69
N GLY A 304 -20.55 17.75 4.08
CA GLY A 304 -19.07 17.81 4.04
C GLY A 304 -18.26 17.55 5.32
N LYS A 305 -18.84 17.03 6.41
CA LYS A 305 -18.10 16.69 7.64
C LYS A 305 -18.37 15.28 8.19
N ARG A 306 -18.29 14.27 7.32
CA ARG A 306 -18.10 12.87 7.72
C ARG A 306 -16.78 12.34 7.17
N MET A 307 -15.70 12.48 7.92
CA MET A 307 -14.44 11.83 7.57
C MET A 307 -13.92 11.02 8.75
N HIS A 308 -14.09 9.69 8.66
CA HIS A 308 -12.98 8.74 8.69
C HIS A 308 -13.41 7.28 8.92
N ILE A 309 -14.69 7.00 9.21
CA ILE A 309 -15.19 5.61 9.33
C ILE A 309 -16.13 5.22 8.16
N GLU A 310 -16.78 6.16 7.48
CA GLU A 310 -17.63 5.86 6.31
C GLU A 310 -16.85 5.67 5.00
N LEU A 311 -15.58 6.07 4.92
CA LEU A 311 -14.68 5.76 3.79
C LEU A 311 -14.43 4.25 3.61
N PHE A 312 -14.86 3.41 4.55
CA PHE A 312 -14.71 1.95 4.49
C PHE A 312 -15.97 1.21 4.00
N LYS A 313 -17.06 1.91 3.64
CA LYS A 313 -18.30 1.27 3.15
C LYS A 313 -18.63 1.50 1.67
N GLU A 314 -18.14 2.56 1.04
CA GLU A 314 -18.65 2.97 -0.30
C GLU A 314 -18.01 2.28 -1.52
N LYS A 315 -17.31 1.16 -1.35
CA LYS A 315 -16.98 0.25 -2.48
C LYS A 315 -17.03 -1.23 -2.07
N LEU A 316 -18.12 -1.63 -1.43
CA LEU A 316 -18.47 -3.05 -1.33
C LEU A 316 -19.30 -3.42 -2.54
N ASP A 317 -18.79 -4.32 -3.38
CA ASP A 317 -19.65 -5.08 -4.28
C ASP A 317 -20.61 -5.91 -3.39
N PRO A 318 -21.95 -5.85 -3.59
CA PRO A 318 -22.91 -6.62 -2.81
C PRO A 318 -22.62 -8.13 -2.77
N ASP A 319 -21.92 -8.67 -3.76
CA ASP A 319 -21.57 -10.09 -3.79
C ASP A 319 -20.35 -10.45 -2.91
N ASP A 320 -19.46 -9.49 -2.60
CA ASP A 320 -18.34 -9.68 -1.65
C ASP A 320 -18.81 -9.80 -0.19
N ALA A 321 -20.05 -9.39 0.12
CA ALA A 321 -20.63 -9.46 1.46
C ALA A 321 -21.02 -10.90 1.87
N LYS A 322 -21.16 -11.83 0.92
CA LYS A 322 -21.54 -13.23 1.20
C LYS A 322 -20.37 -14.06 1.74
N ASP A 323 -19.15 -13.79 1.29
CA ASP A 323 -17.92 -14.49 1.72
C ASP A 323 -17.38 -14.02 3.08
N LEU A 324 -18.01 -13.00 3.68
CA LEU A 324 -17.69 -12.47 5.02
C LEU A 324 -18.53 -13.11 6.14
N SER A 325 -19.34 -14.11 5.82
CA SER A 325 -20.07 -14.89 6.83
C SER A 325 -19.13 -15.93 7.48
N PRO A 326 -19.10 -16.03 8.82
CA PRO A 326 -18.25 -17.00 9.50
C PRO A 326 -18.62 -18.43 9.08
N ALA A 327 -17.62 -19.29 8.93
CA ALA A 327 -17.79 -20.71 8.62
C ALA A 327 -18.80 -21.36 9.60
N LYS A 328 -19.73 -22.14 9.05
CA LYS A 328 -20.93 -22.66 9.74
C LYS A 328 -20.69 -23.47 11.02
N ASP A 329 -19.45 -23.89 11.30
CA ASP A 329 -19.13 -24.76 12.43
C ASP A 329 -18.15 -24.17 13.45
N SER A 330 -17.90 -22.84 13.46
CA SER A 330 -17.14 -22.25 14.57
C SER A 330 -18.00 -22.22 15.84
N ALA A 331 -17.66 -23.04 16.83
CA ALA A 331 -18.37 -23.20 18.12
C ALA A 331 -18.35 -21.94 19.04
N ASN A 332 -18.09 -20.75 18.51
CA ASN A 332 -18.23 -19.48 19.21
C ASN A 332 -19.42 -18.71 18.61
N LYS A 333 -20.65 -19.09 18.99
CA LYS A 333 -21.80 -18.18 18.86
C LYS A 333 -21.46 -16.90 19.62
N ARG A 334 -21.30 -15.80 18.89
CA ARG A 334 -21.04 -14.46 19.42
C ARG A 334 -22.23 -14.03 20.29
N ASP A 335 -22.02 -13.85 21.59
CA ASP A 335 -23.01 -13.27 22.49
C ASP A 335 -23.01 -11.75 22.35
N TYR A 336 -23.88 -11.23 21.48
CA TYR A 336 -24.12 -9.81 21.32
C TYR A 336 -24.98 -9.22 22.47
N GLY A 337 -25.51 -10.05 23.38
CA GLY A 337 -26.28 -9.63 24.54
C GLY A 337 -25.43 -8.95 25.61
N LEU A 338 -24.23 -9.47 25.87
CA LEU A 338 -23.28 -8.89 26.85
C LEU A 338 -22.81 -7.48 26.44
N ILE A 339 -22.67 -7.23 25.14
CA ILE A 339 -22.33 -5.90 24.58
C ILE A 339 -23.49 -4.91 24.80
N ALA A 340 -24.73 -5.35 24.67
CA ALA A 340 -25.92 -4.53 24.90
C ALA A 340 -26.16 -4.24 26.39
N GLU A 341 -25.89 -5.19 27.29
CA GLU A 341 -25.95 -5.01 28.74
C GLU A 341 -24.85 -4.05 29.24
N LEU A 342 -23.61 -4.18 28.75
CA LEU A 342 -22.52 -3.23 29.04
C LEU A 342 -22.84 -1.81 28.51
N TYR A 343 -23.57 -1.71 27.39
CA TYR A 343 -24.05 -0.45 26.84
C TYR A 343 -25.10 0.24 27.73
N GLN A 344 -25.97 -0.55 28.39
CA GLN A 344 -26.97 -0.02 29.32
C GLN A 344 -26.35 0.34 30.69
N GLN A 345 -25.31 -0.38 31.13
CA GLN A 345 -24.60 -0.13 32.39
C GLN A 345 -23.69 1.11 32.37
N LEU A 346 -23.27 1.58 31.19
CA LEU A 346 -22.43 2.78 31.02
C LEU A 346 -23.23 4.11 30.97
N LYS A 347 -24.49 4.13 31.43
CA LYS A 347 -25.29 5.36 31.50
C LYS A 347 -24.84 6.28 32.64
N LYS A 348 -24.35 7.46 32.21
CA LYS A 348 -24.34 8.79 32.85
C LYS A 348 -23.28 9.06 33.92
N THR A 349 -22.21 9.76 33.51
CA THR A 349 -21.56 10.75 34.38
C THR A 349 -21.72 12.14 33.77
N THR A 350 -22.54 12.96 34.41
CA THR A 350 -22.74 14.37 34.04
C THR A 350 -21.59 15.18 34.63
N THR A 351 -20.83 15.90 33.80
CA THR A 351 -19.87 16.91 34.29
C THR A 351 -20.18 18.23 33.59
N ASN A 352 -20.47 19.28 34.36
CA ASN A 352 -20.80 20.63 33.86
C ASN A 352 -21.93 20.69 32.83
N GLY A 353 -23.02 19.95 33.04
CA GLY A 353 -24.23 20.03 32.19
C GLY A 353 -24.08 19.48 30.77
N LYS A 354 -22.90 18.96 30.40
CA LYS A 354 -22.68 18.24 29.14
C LYS A 354 -22.60 16.73 29.35
N THR A 355 -23.28 15.97 28.50
CA THR A 355 -23.20 14.51 28.46
C THR A 355 -22.03 14.07 27.58
N ILE A 356 -20.85 13.91 28.18
CA ILE A 356 -19.67 13.38 27.45
C ILE A 356 -19.70 11.86 27.54
N GLY A 357 -19.89 11.19 26.41
CA GLY A 357 -19.75 9.75 26.29
C GLY A 357 -18.30 9.37 26.04
N ARG A 358 -17.61 8.82 27.03
CA ARG A 358 -16.31 8.20 26.78
C ARG A 358 -16.53 6.81 26.21
N ARG A 359 -16.42 6.66 24.89
CA ARG A 359 -16.15 5.35 24.30
C ARG A 359 -14.66 5.08 24.46
N ALA A 360 -14.30 4.34 25.51
CA ALA A 360 -13.16 3.46 25.32
C ALA A 360 -13.58 2.51 24.20
N THR A 361 -12.96 2.61 23.02
CA THR A 361 -12.87 1.45 22.15
C THR A 361 -12.02 0.48 22.94
N PHE A 362 -12.68 -0.30 23.80
CA PHE A 362 -12.08 -1.43 24.43
C PHE A 362 -11.54 -2.25 23.28
N ILE A 363 -10.21 -2.33 23.28
CA ILE A 363 -9.47 -3.42 22.69
C ILE A 363 -10.32 -4.67 22.92
N THR A 364 -11.01 -5.17 21.90
CA THR A 364 -11.48 -6.55 21.88
C THR A 364 -10.31 -7.48 21.60
N ALA A 365 -9.11 -7.15 22.07
CA ALA A 365 -8.08 -8.17 22.24
C ALA A 365 -8.44 -8.93 23.50
N LYS A 366 -8.52 -10.25 23.35
CA LYS A 366 -8.39 -11.14 24.49
C LYS A 366 -6.96 -10.98 25.03
N TRP A 367 -6.79 -10.08 25.98
CA TRP A 367 -5.67 -10.17 26.91
C TRP A 367 -6.00 -11.33 27.84
N ARG A 368 -5.15 -12.36 27.88
CA ARG A 368 -5.18 -13.34 28.98
C ARG A 368 -4.34 -12.82 30.13
#